data_AF-A0A2D4WWT6-F1
#
_entry.id   AF-A0A2D4WWT6-F1
#
_cell.length_a   1.000
_cell.length_b   1.000
_cell.length_c   1.000
_cell.angle_alpha   90.00
_cell.angle_beta   90.00
_cell.angle_gamma   90.00
#
_symmetry.space_group_name_H-M   'P 1'
#
loop_
_entity.id
_entity.type
_entity.pdbx_description
1 polymer ?
#
loop_
_entity_poly.entity_id
_entity_poly.type
_entity_poly.pdbx_seq_one_letter_code
_entity_poly.pdbx_strand_id
1 'polypeptide(L)'
;MIGASMGGLVARYALNYMEANNIDHETRLYISFDAPHAGANVPIGFQHMFNYLAYGLGTWAGDFSVESLRPLVDGVLKSPAARQMLWDHFEEHVQPGSAEFNNNDALPQPHPFFNIFYNAIDTVGPSEYPENSRNIAIINGSSPPERFFFNNGNPVNPGDQVLDAFLPDVSTLTDAYLDAWYTPGINVTSNVSNIFIDAPWICFCDITSTAVAQSHGHTAGVDSAPGGLFDINELTATYASSDPVVDVFVNQLLTNYFTFIPSISAMDYFTNNWYEYMDTPDRTPFDAWSMPTSNEPHVQLTPENVEFALNEIFEGNMPGIILPDEDKKPGIVFVENGNQDVASGRMYASSARGASRDGNGNATPVDGTNGQQIWGNIADWTVDFVVSEKSPEQAAITMGSFRDNQHPLYQGSDALTQNSTGLGALGWASFGANAYNRASGVGSAVFGFNNIAGRSDAESTGITGDDIGQAVFGYASRATGNVSFAAGQRSTASGSKSVSMGNFNYATGDSTIALGKENWAEGASTVAIGFKNHAAGGGSTALGQENVSWGTTNFTAGYQ
;
A
#
# COMPACT_ATOMS: atom_id res chain seq x y z
N MET A 1 8.20 -21.73 1.68
CA MET A 1 9.66 -21.80 1.88
C MET A 1 10.22 -20.40 1.70
N ILE A 2 11.07 -19.93 2.62
CA ILE A 2 11.73 -18.63 2.52
C ILE A 2 13.23 -18.89 2.44
N GLY A 3 13.88 -18.35 1.41
CA GLY A 3 15.32 -18.42 1.25
C GLY A 3 15.92 -17.03 1.25
N ALA A 4 16.70 -16.72 2.28
CA ALA A 4 17.44 -15.45 2.37
C ALA A 4 18.84 -15.59 1.74
N SER A 5 19.28 -14.56 1.01
CA SER A 5 20.57 -14.53 0.33
C SER A 5 20.77 -15.79 -0.54
N MET A 6 21.93 -16.44 -0.46
CA MET A 6 22.19 -17.73 -1.14
C MET A 6 21.12 -18.80 -0.85
N GLY A 7 20.45 -18.75 0.31
CA GLY A 7 19.34 -19.63 0.64
C GLY A 7 18.16 -19.52 -0.35
N GLY A 8 17.99 -18.35 -0.98
CA GLY A 8 17.02 -18.14 -2.06
C GLY A 8 17.32 -19.02 -3.28
N LEU A 9 18.59 -19.07 -3.72
CA LEU A 9 19.03 -19.92 -4.83
C LEU A 9 18.88 -21.41 -4.50
N VAL A 10 19.25 -21.80 -3.28
CA VAL A 10 19.12 -23.18 -2.82
C VAL A 10 17.64 -23.60 -2.80
N ALA A 11 16.75 -22.74 -2.32
CA ALA A 11 15.31 -22.98 -2.32
C ALA A 11 14.74 -23.07 -3.75
N ARG A 12 15.13 -22.15 -4.65
CA ARG A 12 14.77 -22.20 -6.08
C ARG A 12 15.18 -23.54 -6.70
N TYR A 13 16.45 -23.91 -6.55
CA TYR A 13 16.99 -25.19 -7.05
C TYR A 13 16.23 -26.39 -6.49
N ALA A 14 16.03 -26.44 -5.17
CA ALA A 14 15.41 -27.58 -4.51
C ALA A 14 13.96 -27.78 -4.96
N LEU A 15 13.16 -26.71 -5.01
CA LEU A 15 11.76 -26.77 -5.46
C LEU A 15 11.69 -27.19 -6.93
N ASN A 16 12.47 -26.55 -7.80
CA ASN A 16 12.50 -26.88 -9.22
C ASN A 16 12.96 -28.32 -9.48
N TYR A 17 13.98 -28.79 -8.74
CA TYR A 17 14.43 -30.19 -8.81
C TYR A 17 13.34 -31.18 -8.41
N MET A 18 12.61 -30.88 -7.33
CA MET A 18 11.51 -31.73 -6.87
C MET A 18 10.40 -31.80 -7.92
N GLU A 19 10.01 -30.65 -8.48
CA GLU A 19 9.01 -30.59 -9.56
C GLU A 19 9.46 -31.34 -10.82
N ALA A 20 10.70 -31.14 -11.27
CA ALA A 20 11.28 -31.83 -12.44
C ALA A 20 11.35 -33.36 -12.26
N ASN A 21 11.47 -33.83 -11.02
CA ASN A 21 11.47 -35.27 -10.68
C ASN A 21 10.11 -35.78 -10.19
N ASN A 22 9.04 -34.97 -10.33
CA ASN A 22 7.68 -35.32 -9.93
C ASN A 22 7.58 -35.75 -8.44
N ILE A 23 8.32 -35.03 -7.59
CA ILE A 23 8.32 -35.15 -6.13
C ILE A 23 7.51 -33.98 -5.57
N ASP A 24 6.47 -34.27 -4.80
CA ASP A 24 5.68 -33.24 -4.11
C ASP A 24 6.52 -32.58 -3.00
N HIS A 25 6.69 -31.26 -3.10
CA HIS A 25 7.43 -30.44 -2.14
C HIS A 25 6.53 -29.84 -1.05
N GLU A 26 5.21 -30.08 -1.09
CA GLU A 26 4.21 -29.58 -0.13
C GLU A 26 4.34 -28.07 0.16
N THR A 27 4.87 -27.31 -0.81
CA THR A 27 5.20 -25.90 -0.65
C THR A 27 4.39 -25.06 -1.61
N ARG A 28 3.43 -24.29 -1.07
CA ARG A 28 2.57 -23.38 -1.84
C ARG A 28 3.29 -22.11 -2.31
N LEU A 29 4.22 -21.60 -1.50
CA LEU A 29 4.81 -20.28 -1.65
C LEU A 29 6.32 -20.36 -1.50
N TYR A 30 7.03 -19.82 -2.47
CA TYR A 30 8.46 -19.58 -2.45
C TYR A 30 8.74 -18.08 -2.33
N ILE A 31 9.45 -17.69 -1.28
CA ILE A 31 9.89 -16.31 -1.05
C ILE A 31 11.41 -16.26 -1.22
N SER A 32 11.85 -15.58 -2.28
CA SER A 32 13.24 -15.19 -2.47
C SER A 32 13.49 -13.90 -1.69
N PHE A 33 14.41 -13.90 -0.73
CA PHE A 33 14.75 -12.71 0.05
C PHE A 33 16.19 -12.29 -0.20
N ASP A 34 16.36 -11.20 -0.95
CA ASP A 34 17.62 -10.55 -1.30
C ASP A 34 18.67 -11.55 -1.83
N ALA A 35 18.24 -12.43 -2.73
CA ALA A 35 19.05 -13.54 -3.24
C ALA A 35 19.75 -13.17 -4.56
N PRO A 36 21.03 -13.54 -4.76
CA PRO A 36 21.76 -13.19 -5.98
C PRO A 36 21.36 -14.07 -7.18
N HIS A 37 20.22 -13.83 -7.84
CA HIS A 37 19.82 -14.65 -9.01
C HIS A 37 20.66 -14.39 -10.25
N ALA A 38 21.27 -13.20 -10.38
CA ALA A 38 22.19 -12.86 -11.47
C ALA A 38 23.62 -12.55 -11.00
N GLY A 39 23.97 -12.96 -9.77
CA GLY A 39 25.29 -12.70 -9.17
C GLY A 39 25.27 -11.73 -7.99
N ALA A 40 26.28 -11.85 -7.15
CA ALA A 40 26.62 -10.93 -6.07
C ALA A 40 27.84 -10.10 -6.47
N ASN A 41 28.16 -9.11 -5.67
CA ASN A 41 29.29 -8.21 -5.90
C ASN A 41 30.11 -8.00 -4.64
N VAL A 42 31.42 -7.97 -4.79
CA VAL A 42 32.37 -7.41 -3.83
C VAL A 42 33.32 -6.56 -4.65
N PRO A 43 33.56 -5.28 -4.30
CA PRO A 43 34.37 -4.40 -5.13
C PRO A 43 35.73 -5.01 -5.47
N ILE A 44 36.03 -5.10 -6.76
CA ILE A 44 37.23 -5.77 -7.26
C ILE A 44 38.51 -5.14 -6.69
N GLY A 45 38.49 -3.83 -6.40
CA GLY A 45 39.57 -3.12 -5.72
C GLY A 45 39.85 -3.67 -4.32
N PHE A 46 38.80 -3.99 -3.54
CA PHE A 46 38.96 -4.63 -2.23
C PHE A 46 39.42 -6.08 -2.36
N GLN A 47 38.92 -6.83 -3.34
CA GLN A 47 39.38 -8.21 -3.58
C GLN A 47 40.89 -8.25 -3.90
N HIS A 48 41.34 -7.39 -4.81
CA HIS A 48 42.76 -7.22 -5.13
C HIS A 48 43.57 -6.86 -3.89
N MET A 49 43.15 -5.82 -3.17
CA MET A 49 43.91 -5.29 -2.06
C MET A 49 44.10 -6.31 -0.94
N PHE A 50 43.03 -7.00 -0.52
CA PHE A 50 43.16 -8.01 0.52
C PHE A 50 44.01 -9.20 0.06
N ASN A 51 43.86 -9.66 -1.19
CA ASN A 51 44.69 -10.74 -1.70
C ASN A 51 46.18 -10.35 -1.79
N TYR A 52 46.49 -9.15 -2.27
CA TYR A 52 47.86 -8.67 -2.38
C TYR A 52 48.51 -8.43 -1.00
N LEU A 53 47.79 -7.85 -0.04
CA LEU A 53 48.31 -7.72 1.33
C LEU A 53 48.53 -9.08 2.01
N ALA A 54 47.71 -10.09 1.72
CA ALA A 54 47.80 -11.42 2.33
C ALA A 54 48.83 -12.37 1.68
N TYR A 55 49.17 -12.15 0.40
CA TYR A 55 50.01 -13.08 -0.38
C TYR A 55 51.04 -12.42 -1.31
N GLY A 56 50.96 -11.12 -1.53
CA GLY A 56 51.75 -10.37 -2.51
C GLY A 56 52.95 -9.61 -1.95
N LEU A 57 53.15 -9.58 -0.63
CA LEU A 57 54.26 -8.85 0.02
C LEU A 57 55.53 -9.70 0.21
N GLY A 58 55.70 -10.72 -0.64
CA GLY A 58 56.91 -11.55 -0.66
C GLY A 58 58.07 -10.84 -1.36
N THR A 59 59.17 -10.62 -0.63
CA THR A 59 60.39 -9.99 -1.18
C THR A 59 61.60 -10.91 -1.05
N TRP A 60 62.74 -10.52 -1.64
CA TRP A 60 64.01 -11.24 -1.46
C TRP A 60 64.49 -11.25 0.01
N ALA A 61 63.99 -10.34 0.85
CA ALA A 61 64.35 -10.19 2.25
C ALA A 61 63.43 -10.99 3.22
N GLY A 62 62.31 -11.52 2.73
CA GLY A 62 61.32 -12.24 3.54
C GLY A 62 59.88 -12.04 3.03
N ASP A 63 58.95 -12.78 3.63
CA ASP A 63 57.50 -12.59 3.43
C ASP A 63 56.97 -11.62 4.49
N PHE A 64 56.45 -10.48 4.05
CA PHE A 64 55.88 -9.43 4.90
C PHE A 64 54.36 -9.36 4.77
N SER A 65 53.75 -10.42 4.24
CA SER A 65 52.30 -10.49 4.07
C SER A 65 51.56 -10.43 5.39
N VAL A 66 50.40 -9.78 5.37
CA VAL A 66 49.52 -9.59 6.52
C VAL A 66 48.75 -10.90 6.74
N GLU A 67 49.32 -11.79 7.57
CA GLU A 67 48.75 -13.13 7.79
C GLU A 67 47.33 -13.11 8.39
N SER A 68 46.98 -12.05 9.13
CA SER A 68 45.64 -11.83 9.70
C SER A 68 44.55 -11.66 8.63
N LEU A 69 44.91 -11.31 7.38
CA LEU A 69 43.97 -11.22 6.26
C LEU A 69 43.78 -12.56 5.51
N ARG A 70 44.62 -13.57 5.73
CA ARG A 70 44.50 -14.87 5.05
C ARG A 70 43.15 -15.56 5.33
N PRO A 71 42.59 -15.57 6.55
CA PRO A 71 41.25 -16.12 6.80
C PRO A 71 40.15 -15.43 5.99
N LEU A 72 40.25 -14.11 5.79
CA LEU A 72 39.32 -13.36 4.95
C LEU A 72 39.47 -13.76 3.48
N VAL A 73 40.70 -13.78 2.96
CA VAL A 73 40.95 -14.11 1.55
C VAL A 73 40.57 -15.56 1.25
N ASP A 74 41.02 -16.53 2.03
CA ASP A 74 40.79 -17.94 1.74
C ASP A 74 39.40 -18.41 2.18
N GLY A 75 38.86 -17.85 3.26
CA GLY A 75 37.58 -18.22 3.84
C GLY A 75 36.38 -17.53 3.18
N VAL A 76 36.57 -16.31 2.65
CA VAL A 76 35.50 -15.52 2.01
C VAL A 76 35.75 -15.37 0.51
N LEU A 77 36.87 -14.76 0.10
CA LEU A 77 37.08 -14.40 -1.31
C LEU A 77 37.40 -15.61 -2.22
N LYS A 78 38.18 -16.59 -1.77
CA LYS A 78 38.45 -17.83 -2.52
C LYS A 78 37.49 -18.97 -2.17
N SER A 79 36.43 -18.65 -1.40
CA SER A 79 35.40 -19.63 -1.07
C SER A 79 34.69 -20.12 -2.33
N PRO A 80 34.13 -21.35 -2.32
CA PRO A 80 33.29 -21.81 -3.42
C PRO A 80 32.15 -20.84 -3.73
N ALA A 81 31.54 -20.25 -2.70
CA ALA A 81 30.45 -19.29 -2.83
C ALA A 81 30.87 -18.04 -3.61
N ALA A 82 32.01 -17.43 -3.27
CA ALA A 82 32.51 -16.25 -3.98
C ALA A 82 32.84 -16.57 -5.45
N ARG A 83 33.52 -17.69 -5.71
CA ARG A 83 33.81 -18.17 -7.07
C ARG A 83 32.58 -18.51 -7.91
N GLN A 84 31.47 -18.88 -7.27
CA GLN A 84 30.23 -19.25 -7.94
C GLN A 84 29.27 -18.08 -8.13
N MET A 85 29.37 -17.03 -7.30
CA MET A 85 28.35 -15.97 -7.27
C MET A 85 28.89 -14.58 -7.57
N LEU A 86 30.19 -14.29 -7.41
CA LEU A 86 30.69 -12.95 -7.71
C LEU A 86 30.70 -12.70 -9.22
N TRP A 87 30.07 -11.60 -9.61
CA TRP A 87 30.04 -11.12 -11.00
C TRP A 87 31.43 -10.79 -11.54
N ASP A 88 32.32 -10.35 -10.67
CA ASP A 88 33.72 -10.06 -10.97
C ASP A 88 34.60 -10.69 -9.89
N HIS A 89 35.59 -11.48 -10.29
CA HIS A 89 36.39 -12.28 -9.36
C HIS A 89 37.88 -12.14 -9.61
N PHE A 90 38.63 -11.69 -8.60
CA PHE A 90 40.03 -11.31 -8.75
C PHE A 90 40.95 -12.42 -9.31
N GLU A 91 40.65 -13.71 -9.06
CA GLU A 91 41.49 -14.82 -9.59
C GLU A 91 41.59 -14.84 -11.12
N GLU A 92 40.60 -14.33 -11.86
CA GLU A 92 40.66 -14.21 -13.32
C GLU A 92 41.51 -13.02 -13.78
N HIS A 93 41.81 -12.10 -12.86
CA HIS A 93 42.62 -10.92 -13.11
C HIS A 93 44.04 -11.06 -12.54
N VAL A 94 44.38 -12.14 -11.86
CA VAL A 94 45.72 -12.31 -11.28
C VAL A 94 46.66 -12.99 -12.28
N GLN A 95 47.90 -12.51 -12.36
CA GLN A 95 48.92 -13.12 -13.21
C GLN A 95 49.26 -14.55 -12.74
N PRO A 96 49.45 -15.52 -13.65
CA PRO A 96 49.73 -16.90 -13.28
C PRO A 96 50.95 -17.04 -12.34
N GLY A 97 50.71 -17.57 -11.13
CA GLY A 97 51.75 -17.81 -10.13
C GLY A 97 52.21 -16.56 -9.38
N SER A 98 51.49 -15.45 -9.49
CA SER A 98 51.74 -14.19 -8.76
C SER A 98 50.51 -13.77 -7.95
N ALA A 99 50.66 -12.76 -7.10
CA ALA A 99 49.53 -12.03 -6.50
C ALA A 99 49.20 -10.74 -7.28
N GLU A 100 49.98 -10.43 -8.32
CA GLU A 100 49.84 -9.20 -9.11
C GLU A 100 48.63 -9.23 -10.04
N PHE A 101 47.96 -8.07 -10.13
CA PHE A 101 46.85 -7.87 -11.05
C PHE A 101 47.35 -7.71 -12.51
N ASN A 102 46.59 -8.25 -13.45
CA ASN A 102 46.80 -8.10 -14.88
C ASN A 102 45.93 -6.96 -15.40
N ASN A 103 46.51 -5.76 -15.41
CA ASN A 103 45.82 -4.53 -15.83
C ASN A 103 45.45 -4.49 -17.33
N ASN A 104 45.82 -5.50 -18.12
CA ASN A 104 45.36 -5.59 -19.52
C ASN A 104 43.95 -6.20 -19.62
N ASP A 105 43.50 -6.93 -18.60
CA ASP A 105 42.19 -7.57 -18.54
C ASP A 105 41.30 -6.83 -17.53
N ALA A 106 40.92 -5.59 -17.87
CA ALA A 106 40.22 -4.69 -16.94
C ALA A 106 38.68 -4.84 -16.95
N LEU A 107 38.10 -5.58 -17.90
CA LEU A 107 36.65 -5.81 -17.95
C LEU A 107 36.23 -6.87 -16.93
N PRO A 108 35.09 -6.73 -16.23
CA PRO A 108 34.64 -7.70 -15.22
C PRO A 108 34.64 -9.12 -15.76
N GLN A 109 35.30 -10.04 -15.06
CA GLN A 109 35.33 -11.46 -15.40
C GLN A 109 34.89 -12.30 -14.20
N PRO A 110 33.78 -13.05 -14.31
CA PRO A 110 33.43 -14.02 -13.28
C PRO A 110 34.35 -15.23 -13.37
N HIS A 111 34.62 -15.86 -12.22
CA HIS A 111 35.36 -17.13 -12.19
C HIS A 111 34.60 -18.22 -12.96
N PRO A 112 35.26 -19.20 -13.63
CA PRO A 112 34.61 -20.24 -14.44
C PRO A 112 33.50 -21.03 -13.73
N PHE A 113 33.56 -21.14 -12.40
CA PHE A 113 32.52 -21.79 -11.59
C PHE A 113 31.19 -21.02 -11.57
N PHE A 114 31.19 -19.72 -11.83
CA PHE A 114 29.98 -18.91 -11.93
C PHE A 114 29.02 -19.46 -12.98
N ASN A 115 29.51 -19.58 -14.22
CA ASN A 115 28.70 -20.10 -15.32
C ASN A 115 28.29 -21.56 -15.07
N ILE A 116 29.15 -22.39 -14.48
CA ILE A 116 28.80 -23.78 -14.16
C ILE A 116 27.64 -23.81 -13.15
N PHE A 117 27.67 -22.94 -12.14
CA PHE A 117 26.68 -22.87 -11.08
C PHE A 117 25.32 -22.36 -11.56
N TYR A 118 25.27 -21.20 -12.22
CA TYR A 118 23.99 -20.65 -12.72
C TYR A 118 23.39 -21.52 -13.81
N ASN A 119 24.19 -22.03 -14.76
CA ASN A 119 23.67 -22.99 -15.75
C ASN A 119 23.10 -24.25 -15.07
N ALA A 120 23.72 -24.73 -13.99
CA ALA A 120 23.21 -25.89 -13.26
C ALA A 120 21.90 -25.61 -12.52
N ILE A 121 21.65 -24.37 -12.09
CA ILE A 121 20.39 -23.95 -11.45
C ILE A 121 19.29 -23.70 -12.49
N ASP A 122 19.64 -23.06 -13.59
CA ASP A 122 18.68 -22.65 -14.62
C ASP A 122 18.20 -23.83 -15.48
N THR A 123 18.96 -24.93 -15.52
CA THR A 123 18.66 -26.11 -16.35
C THR A 123 18.21 -27.35 -15.56
N VAL A 124 17.82 -27.18 -14.29
CA VAL A 124 17.31 -28.28 -13.44
C VAL A 124 16.02 -28.88 -14.00
N GLY A 125 15.13 -28.03 -14.48
CA GLY A 125 13.81 -28.38 -14.98
C GLY A 125 13.55 -27.82 -16.37
N PRO A 126 12.32 -27.98 -16.91
CA PRO A 126 11.91 -27.34 -18.16
C PRO A 126 11.77 -25.81 -18.03
N SER A 127 11.62 -25.31 -16.80
CA SER A 127 11.58 -23.90 -16.42
C SER A 127 12.76 -23.55 -15.52
N GLU A 128 13.16 -22.28 -15.51
CA GLU A 128 14.24 -21.75 -14.65
C GLU A 128 13.80 -21.66 -13.17
N TYR A 129 12.48 -21.54 -12.93
CA TYR A 129 11.83 -21.41 -11.63
C TYR A 129 10.78 -22.49 -11.41
N PRO A 130 10.46 -22.84 -10.14
CA PRO A 130 9.36 -23.75 -9.83
C PRO A 130 8.01 -23.19 -10.31
N GLU A 131 7.19 -24.03 -10.94
CA GLU A 131 5.89 -23.68 -11.52
C GLU A 131 4.71 -24.07 -10.62
N ASN A 132 4.89 -25.01 -9.69
CA ASN A 132 3.83 -25.45 -8.77
C ASN A 132 3.80 -24.65 -7.46
N SER A 133 4.73 -23.71 -7.26
CA SER A 133 4.68 -22.71 -6.20
C SER A 133 4.43 -21.31 -6.74
N ARG A 134 3.74 -20.47 -5.96
CA ARG A 134 3.74 -19.02 -6.17
C ARG A 134 5.12 -18.49 -5.81
N ASN A 135 5.72 -17.69 -6.69
CA ASN A 135 7.08 -17.20 -6.53
C ASN A 135 7.06 -15.71 -6.29
N ILE A 136 7.61 -15.25 -5.17
CA ILE A 136 7.70 -13.83 -4.85
C ILE A 136 9.13 -13.44 -4.48
N ALA A 137 9.46 -12.17 -4.68
CA ALA A 137 10.74 -11.61 -4.28
C ALA A 137 10.58 -10.52 -3.20
N ILE A 138 11.51 -10.49 -2.28
CA ILE A 138 11.75 -9.38 -1.39
C ILE A 138 13.19 -8.97 -1.64
N ILE A 139 13.45 -7.71 -1.93
CA ILE A 139 14.80 -7.22 -2.17
C ILE A 139 15.09 -6.06 -1.23
N ASN A 140 16.35 -5.93 -0.80
CA ASN A 140 16.78 -4.79 0.02
C ASN A 140 17.37 -3.65 -0.84
N GLY A 141 17.48 -3.88 -2.15
CA GLY A 141 17.88 -2.88 -3.13
C GLY A 141 16.76 -1.96 -3.56
N SER A 142 17.10 -0.72 -3.89
CA SER A 142 16.11 0.27 -4.34
C SER A 142 15.72 0.15 -5.81
N SER A 143 14.45 0.49 -6.09
CA SER A 143 13.97 1.02 -7.38
C SER A 143 12.84 2.02 -7.07
N PRO A 144 12.94 3.32 -7.45
CA PRO A 144 13.91 3.97 -8.34
C PRO A 144 15.38 3.76 -7.97
N PRO A 145 16.32 3.85 -8.94
CA PRO A 145 17.73 3.57 -8.71
C PRO A 145 18.37 4.67 -7.83
N GLU A 146 18.14 4.58 -6.53
CA GLU A 146 18.64 5.52 -5.54
C GLU A 146 20.08 5.20 -5.14
N ARG A 147 20.79 6.25 -4.74
CA ARG A 147 22.19 6.15 -4.31
C ARG A 147 22.26 6.03 -2.80
N PHE A 148 23.21 5.23 -2.32
CA PHE A 148 23.66 5.32 -0.93
C PHE A 148 24.73 6.41 -0.78
N PHE A 149 25.10 6.71 0.46
CA PHE A 149 25.87 7.91 0.80
C PHE A 149 27.23 7.58 1.44
N PHE A 150 28.19 8.47 1.23
CA PHE A 150 29.43 8.54 2.01
C PHE A 150 29.13 8.95 3.46
N ASN A 151 30.11 8.74 4.35
CA ASN A 151 30.03 9.15 5.75
C ASN A 151 29.87 10.68 5.94
N ASN A 152 30.18 11.46 4.90
CA ASN A 152 29.98 12.92 4.85
C ASN A 152 28.60 13.35 4.31
N GLY A 153 27.74 12.41 3.93
CA GLY A 153 26.39 12.66 3.39
C GLY A 153 26.33 12.92 1.88
N ASN A 154 27.45 12.87 1.15
CA ASN A 154 27.44 12.98 -0.32
C ASN A 154 27.02 11.66 -0.97
N PRO A 155 26.28 11.69 -2.10
CA PRO A 155 25.88 10.47 -2.80
C PRO A 155 27.10 9.81 -3.45
N VAL A 156 27.17 8.48 -3.36
CA VAL A 156 28.21 7.67 -3.98
C VAL A 156 27.95 7.52 -5.48
N ASN A 157 28.99 7.64 -6.31
CA ASN A 157 28.97 7.46 -7.75
C ASN A 157 29.94 6.34 -8.18
N PRO A 158 29.73 5.77 -9.38
CA PRO A 158 30.72 4.93 -10.02
C PRO A 158 32.07 5.67 -10.16
N GLY A 159 33.17 5.01 -9.80
CA GLY A 159 34.51 5.58 -9.86
C GLY A 159 34.93 6.43 -8.66
N ASP A 160 34.04 6.68 -7.69
CA ASP A 160 34.42 7.47 -6.52
C ASP A 160 35.43 6.71 -5.63
N GLN A 161 36.30 7.48 -4.96
CA GLN A 161 37.25 6.94 -3.98
C GLN A 161 36.51 6.54 -2.70
N VAL A 162 36.82 5.37 -2.19
CA VAL A 162 36.16 4.79 -1.01
C VAL A 162 37.12 4.52 0.14
N LEU A 163 38.42 4.46 -0.16
CA LEU A 163 39.50 4.36 0.81
C LEU A 163 40.64 5.29 0.37
N ASP A 164 41.14 6.06 1.33
CA ASP A 164 42.35 6.90 1.25
C ASP A 164 43.07 6.74 2.59
N ALA A 165 43.77 5.62 2.77
CA ALA A 165 44.34 5.23 4.05
C ALA A 165 45.85 5.43 4.09
N PHE A 166 46.31 6.18 5.10
CA PHE A 166 47.71 6.31 5.44
C PHE A 166 48.02 5.60 6.76
N LEU A 167 48.93 4.63 6.70
CA LEU A 167 49.36 3.78 7.80
C LEU A 167 50.84 4.05 8.09
N PRO A 168 51.15 4.99 9.00
CA PRO A 168 52.53 5.24 9.40
C PRO A 168 53.06 4.11 10.29
N ASP A 169 54.35 3.85 10.22
CA ASP A 169 55.06 2.95 11.13
C ASP A 169 54.47 1.51 11.20
N VAL A 170 53.96 0.97 10.07
CA VAL A 170 53.51 -0.44 10.00
C VAL A 170 54.66 -1.42 10.30
N SER A 171 55.89 -0.97 10.07
CA SER A 171 57.13 -1.58 10.55
C SER A 171 58.20 -0.50 10.72
N THR A 172 59.41 -0.87 11.15
CA THR A 172 60.50 0.08 11.42
C THR A 172 60.83 0.92 10.17
N LEU A 173 60.55 2.23 10.22
CA LEU A 173 60.70 3.17 9.10
C LEU A 173 59.95 2.72 7.83
N THR A 174 58.82 2.03 7.96
CA THR A 174 58.01 1.57 6.82
C THR A 174 56.61 2.15 6.93
N ASP A 175 56.16 2.83 5.87
CA ASP A 175 54.84 3.45 5.77
C ASP A 175 54.04 2.81 4.64
N ALA A 176 52.72 2.67 4.81
CA ALA A 176 51.83 2.13 3.79
C ALA A 176 50.71 3.11 3.42
N TYR A 177 50.43 3.18 2.13
CA TYR A 177 49.37 3.98 1.52
C TYR A 177 48.47 3.03 0.74
N LEU A 178 47.20 2.99 1.13
CA LEU A 178 46.20 2.08 0.58
C LEU A 178 45.02 2.89 0.07
N ASP A 179 44.84 2.89 -1.24
CA ASP A 179 43.72 3.55 -1.89
C ASP A 179 42.82 2.53 -2.59
N ALA A 180 41.52 2.74 -2.52
CA ALA A 180 40.54 1.97 -3.27
C ALA A 180 39.44 2.87 -3.83
N TRP A 181 38.98 2.53 -5.03
CA TRP A 181 37.89 3.20 -5.73
C TRP A 181 36.86 2.18 -6.16
N TYR A 182 35.60 2.61 -6.25
CA TYR A 182 34.58 1.81 -6.91
C TYR A 182 34.80 1.73 -8.41
N THR A 183 34.28 0.65 -9.00
CA THR A 183 34.32 0.42 -10.43
C THR A 183 33.73 1.62 -11.20
N PRO A 184 34.32 1.98 -12.35
CA PRO A 184 34.08 3.25 -13.00
C PRO A 184 32.69 3.40 -13.66
N GLY A 185 32.45 4.56 -14.24
CA GLY A 185 31.29 4.80 -15.12
C GLY A 185 31.38 4.04 -16.45
N ILE A 186 30.27 4.07 -17.20
CA ILE A 186 30.15 3.43 -18.53
C ILE A 186 31.30 3.87 -19.46
N ASN A 187 31.96 2.92 -20.13
CA ASN A 187 33.07 3.16 -21.07
C ASN A 187 34.29 3.88 -20.47
N VAL A 188 34.45 3.86 -19.15
CA VAL A 188 35.62 4.42 -18.46
C VAL A 188 36.48 3.28 -17.92
N THR A 189 37.79 3.47 -17.98
CA THR A 189 38.81 2.60 -17.36
C THR A 189 39.55 3.43 -16.33
N SER A 190 39.62 2.99 -15.08
CA SER A 190 40.29 3.70 -13.99
C SER A 190 40.94 2.75 -12.99
N ASN A 191 41.83 3.29 -12.17
CA ASN A 191 42.37 2.55 -11.02
C ASN A 191 41.23 2.28 -10.03
N VAL A 192 41.23 1.07 -9.47
CA VAL A 192 40.29 0.60 -8.44
C VAL A 192 41.01 0.19 -7.15
N SER A 193 42.30 -0.07 -7.22
CA SER A 193 43.15 -0.27 -6.05
C SER A 193 44.57 0.21 -6.33
N ASN A 194 45.18 0.83 -5.32
CA ASN A 194 46.58 1.24 -5.33
C ASN A 194 47.18 0.93 -3.95
N ILE A 195 48.28 0.19 -3.95
CA ILE A 195 49.05 -0.18 -2.77
C ILE A 195 50.45 0.36 -2.96
N PHE A 196 50.88 1.24 -2.07
CA PHE A 196 52.24 1.76 -2.03
C PHE A 196 52.80 1.57 -0.63
N ILE A 197 53.91 0.83 -0.51
CA ILE A 197 54.63 0.62 0.74
C ILE A 197 56.05 1.13 0.56
N ASP A 198 56.39 2.18 1.31
CA ASP A 198 57.75 2.70 1.39
C ASP A 198 58.51 1.87 2.42
N ALA A 199 59.38 0.95 1.97
CA ALA A 199 60.04 -0.05 2.81
C ALA A 199 61.58 0.10 2.79
N PRO A 200 62.12 1.27 3.19
CA PRO A 200 63.54 1.61 3.07
C PRO A 200 64.43 0.73 3.96
N TRP A 201 63.88 0.15 5.04
CA TRP A 201 64.62 -0.72 5.95
C TRP A 201 64.40 -2.22 5.74
N ILE A 202 63.30 -2.61 5.09
CA ILE A 202 62.96 -4.03 4.94
C ILE A 202 63.59 -4.63 3.68
N CYS A 203 63.48 -3.94 2.55
CA CYS A 203 63.98 -4.41 1.26
C CYS A 203 64.82 -3.38 0.50
N PHE A 204 65.05 -2.19 1.08
CA PHE A 204 65.62 -1.00 0.40
C PHE A 204 64.88 -0.70 -0.91
N CYS A 205 63.56 -0.91 -0.90
CA CYS A 205 62.73 -0.88 -2.09
C CYS A 205 61.35 -0.31 -1.76
N ASP A 206 60.69 0.21 -2.79
CA ASP A 206 59.29 0.60 -2.72
C ASP A 206 58.47 -0.54 -3.33
N ILE A 207 57.42 -0.99 -2.62
CA ILE A 207 56.49 -1.99 -3.14
C ILE A 207 55.28 -1.24 -3.69
N THR A 208 54.99 -1.46 -4.97
CA THR A 208 53.83 -0.86 -5.65
C THR A 208 53.01 -1.95 -6.30
N SER A 209 51.69 -1.93 -6.09
CA SER A 209 50.77 -2.77 -6.87
C SER A 209 49.48 -2.00 -7.14
N THR A 210 49.00 -2.11 -8.37
CA THR A 210 47.81 -1.39 -8.85
C THR A 210 46.88 -2.31 -9.60
N ALA A 211 45.58 -2.12 -9.39
CA ALA A 211 44.54 -2.77 -10.15
C ALA A 211 43.70 -1.74 -10.90
N VAL A 212 43.40 -2.04 -12.16
CA VAL A 212 42.58 -1.23 -13.08
C VAL A 212 41.33 -2.01 -13.43
N ALA A 213 40.17 -1.34 -13.42
CA ALA A 213 38.92 -1.90 -13.89
C ALA A 213 38.28 -1.00 -14.96
N GLN A 214 37.46 -1.60 -15.81
CA GLN A 214 36.70 -0.97 -16.88
C GLN A 214 35.25 -1.45 -16.82
N SER A 215 34.28 -0.56 -16.96
CA SER A 215 32.87 -0.98 -17.03
C SER A 215 32.44 -1.29 -18.46
N HIS A 216 31.47 -2.19 -18.60
CA HIS A 216 30.87 -2.52 -19.89
C HIS A 216 30.21 -1.30 -20.54
N GLY A 217 30.07 -1.30 -21.86
CA GLY A 217 29.53 -0.15 -22.60
C GLY A 217 28.04 0.13 -22.41
N HIS A 218 27.34 -0.71 -21.65
CA HIS A 218 25.89 -0.65 -21.42
C HIS A 218 25.51 -0.49 -19.94
N THR A 219 26.47 -0.55 -19.01
CA THR A 219 26.24 -0.38 -17.57
C THR A 219 27.46 0.22 -16.88
N ALA A 220 27.25 1.05 -15.88
CA ALA A 220 28.33 1.46 -14.99
C ALA A 220 28.72 0.29 -14.06
N GLY A 221 29.83 0.45 -13.35
CA GLY A 221 30.31 -0.49 -12.34
C GLY A 221 29.26 -0.83 -11.28
N VAL A 222 29.24 -2.08 -10.83
CA VAL A 222 28.18 -2.61 -9.96
C VAL A 222 28.32 -2.18 -8.49
N ASP A 223 29.51 -1.73 -8.08
CA ASP A 223 29.84 -1.43 -6.67
C ASP A 223 28.97 -0.36 -6.02
N SER A 224 28.42 0.54 -6.84
CA SER A 224 27.53 1.63 -6.42
C SER A 224 26.13 1.52 -7.03
N ALA A 225 25.79 0.35 -7.58
CA ALA A 225 24.46 0.11 -8.14
C ALA A 225 23.41 0.07 -7.02
N PRO A 226 22.13 0.34 -7.29
CA PRO A 226 21.06 0.05 -6.34
C PRO A 226 21.10 -1.44 -5.94
N GLY A 227 20.95 -1.74 -4.66
CA GLY A 227 21.02 -3.11 -4.16
C GLY A 227 21.11 -3.23 -2.64
N GLY A 228 21.02 -4.47 -2.16
CA GLY A 228 21.27 -4.82 -0.76
C GLY A 228 22.70 -4.51 -0.37
N LEU A 229 22.87 -3.66 0.65
CA LEU A 229 24.16 -3.12 1.06
C LEU A 229 24.89 -4.04 2.03
N PHE A 230 26.19 -4.22 1.84
CA PHE A 230 27.03 -4.90 2.82
C PHE A 230 27.86 -3.89 3.60
N ASP A 231 27.88 -4.01 4.92
CA ASP A 231 28.65 -3.15 5.80
C ASP A 231 30.10 -3.65 5.87
N ILE A 232 31.04 -2.85 5.37
CA ILE A 232 32.48 -3.16 5.36
C ILE A 232 33.02 -3.32 6.79
N ASN A 233 32.39 -2.71 7.80
CA ASN A 233 32.76 -2.89 9.20
C ASN A 233 32.47 -4.32 9.70
N GLU A 234 31.52 -5.02 9.10
CA GLU A 234 31.18 -6.40 9.49
C GLU A 234 32.26 -7.41 9.05
N LEU A 235 32.91 -7.13 7.91
CA LEU A 235 34.07 -7.89 7.41
C LEU A 235 35.24 -7.86 8.41
N THR A 236 35.44 -6.75 9.12
CA THR A 236 36.59 -6.57 10.01
C THR A 236 36.29 -7.03 11.43
N ALA A 237 35.07 -6.82 11.94
CA ALA A 237 34.64 -7.30 13.25
C ALA A 237 34.69 -8.84 13.38
N THR A 238 34.47 -9.56 12.27
CA THR A 238 34.37 -11.03 12.26
C THR A 238 35.73 -11.71 12.02
N TYR A 239 36.62 -11.12 11.22
CA TYR A 239 37.82 -11.80 10.72
C TYR A 239 39.16 -11.18 11.17
N ALA A 240 39.16 -10.01 11.79
CA ALA A 240 40.39 -9.28 12.13
C ALA A 240 40.48 -8.87 13.61
N SER A 241 40.22 -9.79 14.53
CA SER A 241 40.35 -9.51 15.97
C SER A 241 41.77 -9.00 16.31
N SER A 242 41.88 -7.74 16.73
CA SER A 242 43.06 -7.07 17.31
C SER A 242 44.27 -6.81 16.40
N ASP A 243 44.09 -6.57 15.10
CA ASP A 243 45.17 -6.11 14.21
C ASP A 243 45.13 -4.57 14.03
N PRO A 244 46.16 -3.82 14.48
CA PRO A 244 46.22 -2.37 14.34
C PRO A 244 46.11 -1.87 12.89
N VAL A 245 46.56 -2.66 11.90
CA VAL A 245 46.50 -2.29 10.48
C VAL A 245 45.06 -2.34 9.98
N VAL A 246 44.29 -3.34 10.42
CA VAL A 246 42.88 -3.48 10.03
C VAL A 246 42.00 -2.45 10.75
N ASP A 247 42.30 -2.14 12.01
CA ASP A 247 41.60 -1.07 12.74
C ASP A 247 41.78 0.30 12.07
N VAL A 248 42.99 0.62 11.61
CA VAL A 248 43.24 1.89 10.91
C VAL A 248 42.60 1.87 9.52
N PHE A 249 42.64 0.75 8.79
CA PHE A 249 41.93 0.58 7.52
C PHE A 249 40.44 0.94 7.64
N VAL A 250 39.75 0.37 8.63
CA VAL A 250 38.32 0.60 8.86
C VAL A 250 38.03 2.07 9.18
N ASN A 251 38.86 2.69 10.01
CA ASN A 251 38.70 4.08 10.41
C ASN A 251 38.96 5.09 9.28
N GLN A 252 39.59 4.68 8.18
CA GLN A 252 39.88 5.52 7.01
C GLN A 252 38.90 5.29 5.84
N LEU A 253 37.87 4.45 6.02
CA LEU A 253 36.83 4.27 5.01
C LEU A 253 35.96 5.52 4.86
N LEU A 254 35.79 5.96 3.61
CA LEU A 254 34.97 7.12 3.27
C LEU A 254 33.47 6.77 3.26
N THR A 255 33.14 5.52 2.96
CA THR A 255 31.80 4.93 3.07
C THR A 255 31.89 3.56 3.73
N ASN A 256 30.85 3.20 4.47
CA ASN A 256 30.77 1.91 5.15
C ASN A 256 30.12 0.84 4.27
N TYR A 257 29.56 1.20 3.12
CA TYR A 257 28.70 0.30 2.35
C TYR A 257 29.16 0.16 0.92
N PHE A 258 29.06 -1.05 0.39
CA PHE A 258 29.04 -1.33 -1.05
C PHE A 258 27.80 -2.15 -1.40
N THR A 259 27.43 -2.14 -2.67
CA THR A 259 26.34 -2.98 -3.18
C THR A 259 26.78 -4.42 -3.26
N PHE A 260 26.20 -5.27 -2.42
CA PHE A 260 26.50 -6.71 -2.39
C PHE A 260 25.55 -7.50 -3.28
N ILE A 261 24.25 -7.28 -3.15
CA ILE A 261 23.26 -7.88 -4.05
C ILE A 261 22.58 -6.76 -4.86
N PRO A 262 22.94 -6.56 -6.14
CA PRO A 262 22.28 -5.56 -6.98
C PRO A 262 20.77 -5.83 -7.08
N SER A 263 19.94 -4.77 -7.08
CA SER A 263 18.48 -4.89 -7.17
C SER A 263 18.04 -5.72 -8.38
N ILE A 264 18.71 -5.51 -9.52
CA ILE A 264 18.53 -6.28 -10.76
C ILE A 264 18.80 -7.77 -10.56
N SER A 265 19.85 -8.12 -9.83
CA SER A 265 20.20 -9.52 -9.52
C SER A 265 19.19 -10.13 -8.55
N ALA A 266 18.76 -9.37 -7.54
CA ALA A 266 17.78 -9.82 -6.57
C ALA A 266 16.41 -10.15 -7.19
N MET A 267 16.05 -9.43 -8.27
CA MET A 267 14.82 -9.61 -9.02
C MET A 267 14.91 -10.57 -10.20
N ASP A 268 16.11 -11.07 -10.51
CA ASP A 268 16.41 -11.73 -11.79
C ASP A 268 15.83 -10.95 -12.98
N TYR A 269 16.05 -9.62 -12.96
CA TYR A 269 15.41 -8.72 -13.91
C TYR A 269 16.12 -8.79 -15.26
N PHE A 270 15.39 -9.08 -16.33
CA PHE A 270 15.95 -9.31 -17.67
C PHE A 270 16.51 -8.02 -18.29
N THR A 271 17.70 -7.59 -17.88
CA THR A 271 18.43 -6.41 -18.37
C THR A 271 19.93 -6.65 -18.45
N ASN A 272 20.64 -5.76 -19.14
CA ASN A 272 22.09 -5.65 -19.07
C ASN A 272 22.55 -4.42 -18.25
N ASN A 273 21.65 -3.58 -17.74
CA ASN A 273 22.01 -2.37 -17.00
C ASN A 273 21.69 -2.48 -15.51
N TRP A 274 22.73 -2.46 -14.67
CA TRP A 274 22.60 -2.54 -13.20
C TRP A 274 21.86 -1.36 -12.57
N TYR A 275 21.71 -0.24 -13.30
CA TYR A 275 21.04 0.99 -12.85
C TYR A 275 19.67 1.19 -13.49
N GLU A 276 19.11 0.16 -14.15
CA GLU A 276 17.81 0.29 -14.78
C GLU A 276 16.69 0.44 -13.75
N TYR A 277 15.74 1.32 -14.05
CA TYR A 277 14.51 1.46 -13.28
C TYR A 277 13.59 0.26 -13.55
N MET A 278 13.21 -0.44 -12.48
CA MET A 278 12.32 -1.60 -12.57
C MET A 278 10.86 -1.15 -12.40
N ASP A 279 10.17 -0.89 -13.51
CA ASP A 279 8.74 -0.54 -13.56
C ASP A 279 7.88 -1.51 -14.36
N THR A 280 8.49 -2.43 -15.11
CA THR A 280 7.75 -3.40 -15.94
C THR A 280 7.69 -4.81 -15.33
N PRO A 281 6.49 -5.37 -15.07
CA PRO A 281 6.31 -6.71 -14.52
C PRO A 281 6.77 -7.83 -15.46
N ASP A 282 6.77 -7.63 -16.78
CA ASP A 282 7.09 -8.66 -17.77
C ASP A 282 8.58 -9.04 -17.82
N ARG A 283 9.41 -8.42 -16.98
CA ARG A 283 10.87 -8.58 -16.98
C ARG A 283 11.41 -9.30 -15.74
N THR A 284 10.56 -9.97 -14.97
CA THR A 284 10.97 -10.75 -13.81
C THR A 284 10.22 -12.10 -13.76
N PRO A 285 10.83 -13.16 -13.22
CA PRO A 285 10.17 -14.46 -13.00
C PRO A 285 9.24 -14.49 -11.78
N PHE A 286 9.12 -13.40 -11.02
CA PHE A 286 8.32 -13.34 -9.79
C PHE A 286 6.90 -12.82 -10.03
N ASP A 287 5.91 -13.45 -9.39
CA ASP A 287 4.50 -13.08 -9.45
C ASP A 287 4.20 -11.77 -8.72
N ALA A 288 5.01 -11.44 -7.70
CA ALA A 288 4.92 -10.25 -6.89
C ALA A 288 6.27 -9.96 -6.22
N TRP A 289 6.51 -8.69 -5.87
CA TRP A 289 7.74 -8.30 -5.17
C TRP A 289 7.54 -7.16 -4.17
N SER A 290 8.41 -7.13 -3.17
CA SER A 290 8.62 -5.99 -2.27
C SER A 290 9.98 -5.37 -2.55
N MET A 291 9.99 -4.07 -2.77
CA MET A 291 11.16 -3.32 -3.16
C MET A 291 11.12 -1.93 -2.52
N PRO A 292 12.13 -1.54 -1.74
CA PRO A 292 12.18 -0.24 -1.10
C PRO A 292 12.52 0.86 -2.10
N THR A 293 12.23 2.11 -1.73
CA THR A 293 12.67 3.29 -2.50
C THR A 293 14.11 3.69 -2.19
N SER A 294 14.70 3.18 -1.12
CA SER A 294 16.07 3.46 -0.68
C SER A 294 16.81 2.14 -0.43
N ASN A 295 18.12 2.11 -0.65
CA ASN A 295 18.89 0.90 -0.40
C ASN A 295 18.95 0.58 1.10
N GLU A 296 18.77 -0.69 1.43
CA GLU A 296 18.79 -1.24 2.79
C GLU A 296 19.96 -2.24 2.92
N PRO A 297 20.51 -2.43 4.12
CA PRO A 297 21.41 -3.55 4.41
C PRO A 297 20.90 -4.91 3.92
N HIS A 298 21.82 -5.73 3.43
CA HIS A 298 21.55 -7.07 2.92
C HIS A 298 20.83 -7.94 3.96
N VAL A 299 19.70 -8.54 3.56
CA VAL A 299 18.82 -9.36 4.43
C VAL A 299 18.22 -8.58 5.61
N GLN A 300 18.15 -7.25 5.52
CA GLN A 300 17.49 -6.46 6.56
C GLN A 300 15.98 -6.70 6.53
N LEU A 301 15.43 -7.04 7.69
CA LEU A 301 13.98 -7.06 7.89
C LEU A 301 13.49 -5.65 8.23
N THR A 302 12.65 -5.11 7.36
CA THR A 302 11.95 -3.84 7.55
C THR A 302 10.47 -4.10 7.81
N PRO A 303 9.75 -3.19 8.49
CA PRO A 303 8.31 -3.34 8.69
C PRO A 303 7.56 -3.64 7.38
N GLU A 304 7.94 -2.95 6.30
CA GLU A 304 7.32 -3.04 4.98
C GLU A 304 7.54 -4.43 4.35
N ASN A 305 8.78 -4.93 4.37
CA ASN A 305 9.08 -6.22 3.75
C ASN A 305 8.55 -7.41 4.58
N VAL A 306 8.50 -7.27 5.90
CA VAL A 306 7.88 -8.25 6.80
C VAL A 306 6.37 -8.28 6.58
N GLU A 307 5.72 -7.13 6.46
CA GLU A 307 4.28 -7.08 6.17
C GLU A 307 3.96 -7.72 4.83
N PHE A 308 4.71 -7.40 3.77
CA PHE A 308 4.55 -8.05 2.46
C PHE A 308 4.70 -9.57 2.55
N ALA A 309 5.73 -10.07 3.25
CA ALA A 309 5.94 -11.50 3.45
C ALA A 309 4.76 -12.14 4.21
N LEU A 310 4.30 -11.51 5.28
CA LEU A 310 3.17 -11.99 6.08
C LEU A 310 1.88 -12.01 5.27
N ASN A 311 1.65 -11.01 4.41
CA ASN A 311 0.50 -10.97 3.54
C ASN A 311 0.53 -12.14 2.55
N GLU A 312 1.64 -12.40 1.88
CA GLU A 312 1.76 -13.54 0.96
C GLU A 312 1.65 -14.92 1.67
N ILE A 313 2.11 -15.00 2.91
CA ILE A 313 1.99 -16.20 3.74
C ILE A 313 0.55 -16.44 4.19
N PHE A 314 -0.14 -15.41 4.69
CA PHE A 314 -1.41 -15.51 5.43
C PHE A 314 -2.66 -15.05 4.66
N GLU A 315 -2.56 -14.20 3.65
CA GLU A 315 -3.72 -13.76 2.84
C GLU A 315 -4.25 -14.84 1.90
N GLY A 316 -3.68 -16.06 1.96
CA GLY A 316 -4.32 -17.29 1.49
C GLY A 316 -5.37 -17.89 2.45
N ASN A 317 -5.48 -17.46 3.73
CA ASN A 317 -6.49 -17.84 4.73
C ASN A 317 -6.41 -16.94 6.02
N MET A 318 -7.35 -15.98 6.19
CA MET A 318 -7.50 -15.02 7.34
C MET A 318 -7.78 -15.69 8.73
N PRO A 319 -7.75 -15.02 9.95
CA PRO A 319 -7.83 -13.58 10.29
C PRO A 319 -6.99 -13.01 11.52
N GLY A 320 -6.60 -11.72 11.48
CA GLY A 320 -6.60 -10.81 12.66
C GLY A 320 -5.29 -10.13 13.15
N ILE A 321 -5.15 -8.80 12.94
CA ILE A 321 -5.06 -7.68 13.94
C ILE A 321 -4.39 -6.43 13.32
N ILE A 322 -5.24 -5.42 13.05
CA ILE A 322 -5.11 -3.94 13.06
C ILE A 322 -3.77 -3.26 12.67
N LEU A 323 -3.80 -2.55 11.54
CA LEU A 323 -2.77 -1.65 10.97
C LEU A 323 -2.66 -0.28 11.71
N PRO A 324 -1.51 0.43 11.62
CA PRO A 324 -1.37 1.85 12.02
C PRO A 324 -2.41 2.76 11.36
N ASP A 325 -2.74 3.90 11.98
CA ASP A 325 -3.92 4.72 11.63
C ASP A 325 -3.90 5.27 10.19
N GLU A 326 -2.72 5.38 9.59
CA GLU A 326 -2.46 5.77 8.20
C GLU A 326 -2.70 4.64 7.17
N ASP A 327 -2.85 3.39 7.62
CA ASP A 327 -3.03 2.20 6.76
C ASP A 327 -4.27 1.34 7.09
N LYS A 328 -5.16 1.79 7.98
CA LYS A 328 -6.43 1.08 8.24
C LYS A 328 -7.35 1.11 7.01
N LYS A 329 -7.65 -0.06 6.42
CA LYS A 329 -8.81 -0.24 5.51
C LYS A 329 -10.12 0.03 6.29
N PRO A 330 -11.00 0.95 5.86
CA PRO A 330 -12.28 1.14 6.53
C PRO A 330 -13.27 0.06 6.06
N GLY A 331 -13.88 -0.64 7.04
CA GLY A 331 -15.24 -1.13 6.87
C GLY A 331 -16.16 0.08 6.70
N ILE A 332 -17.18 -0.07 5.86
CA ILE A 332 -17.94 1.04 5.27
C ILE A 332 -17.04 1.83 4.29
N VAL A 333 -17.35 1.72 2.99
CA VAL A 333 -16.48 2.19 1.89
C VAL A 333 -16.48 3.72 1.80
N PHE A 334 -15.33 4.35 2.06
CA PHE A 334 -15.05 5.71 1.60
C PHE A 334 -14.44 5.59 0.20
N VAL A 335 -15.15 6.06 -0.82
CA VAL A 335 -14.65 6.12 -2.20
C VAL A 335 -13.88 7.42 -2.37
N GLU A 336 -12.70 7.40 -2.98
CA GLU A 336 -12.01 8.62 -3.40
C GLU A 336 -12.79 9.29 -4.53
N ASN A 337 -12.95 10.62 -4.50
CA ASN A 337 -13.39 11.28 -5.72
C ASN A 337 -12.27 11.14 -6.78
N GLY A 338 -12.60 11.26 -8.07
CA GLY A 338 -11.64 11.09 -9.18
C GLY A 338 -10.43 12.04 -9.20
N ASN A 339 -10.20 12.80 -8.12
CA ASN A 339 -9.08 13.71 -7.89
C ASN A 339 -8.24 13.37 -6.64
N GLN A 340 -8.37 12.18 -6.04
CA GLN A 340 -7.56 11.71 -4.89
C GLN A 340 -7.84 12.40 -3.54
N ASP A 341 -9.01 13.03 -3.37
CA ASP A 341 -9.46 13.53 -2.07
C ASP A 341 -10.42 12.52 -1.39
N VAL A 342 -10.37 12.44 -0.06
CA VAL A 342 -11.33 11.68 0.77
C VAL A 342 -12.74 12.21 0.50
N ALA A 343 -13.67 11.38 0.02
CA ALA A 343 -15.06 11.82 -0.19
C ALA A 343 -15.82 11.93 1.15
N SER A 344 -15.55 13.02 1.88
CA SER A 344 -16.39 13.62 2.94
C SER A 344 -17.19 12.65 3.81
N GLY A 345 -16.57 11.57 4.30
CA GLY A 345 -17.21 10.65 5.24
C GLY A 345 -18.41 9.85 4.71
N ARG A 346 -18.50 9.62 3.39
CA ARG A 346 -19.62 8.89 2.76
C ARG A 346 -19.36 7.39 2.69
N MET A 347 -20.41 6.59 2.88
CA MET A 347 -20.41 5.12 2.93
C MET A 347 -21.12 4.52 1.72
N TYR A 348 -20.44 3.67 0.92
CA TYR A 348 -21.01 3.08 -0.29
C TYR A 348 -21.08 1.55 -0.30
N ALA A 349 -22.12 1.02 -0.94
CA ALA A 349 -22.29 -0.41 -1.25
C ALA A 349 -22.08 -0.65 -2.76
N SER A 350 -21.24 -1.63 -3.11
CA SER A 350 -20.84 -1.94 -4.50
C SER A 350 -22.02 -2.25 -5.43
N SER A 351 -21.98 -1.68 -6.64
CA SER A 351 -22.94 -1.89 -7.73
C SER A 351 -23.05 -3.35 -8.20
N ALA A 352 -22.04 -4.19 -7.94
CA ALA A 352 -22.00 -5.59 -8.37
C ALA A 352 -22.97 -6.52 -7.60
N ARG A 353 -23.58 -6.05 -6.50
CA ARG A 353 -24.50 -6.85 -5.66
C ARG A 353 -25.99 -6.77 -6.07
N GLY A 354 -26.34 -6.02 -7.11
CA GLY A 354 -27.75 -5.82 -7.52
C GLY A 354 -28.25 -4.41 -7.22
N ALA A 355 -29.36 -4.27 -6.48
CA ALA A 355 -30.03 -3.02 -6.08
C ALA A 355 -29.09 -2.00 -5.39
N SER A 356 -28.26 -1.30 -6.15
CA SER A 356 -27.11 -0.53 -5.68
C SER A 356 -26.85 0.68 -6.59
N ARG A 357 -26.13 1.68 -6.05
CA ARG A 357 -25.74 2.91 -6.77
C ARG A 357 -24.63 2.63 -7.79
N ASP A 358 -24.25 3.61 -8.61
CA ASP A 358 -23.12 3.49 -9.53
C ASP A 358 -21.78 3.46 -8.77
N GLY A 359 -20.69 3.16 -9.48
CA GLY A 359 -19.38 2.88 -8.89
C GLY A 359 -18.75 4.04 -8.10
N ASN A 360 -19.22 5.26 -8.28
CA ASN A 360 -18.74 6.44 -7.54
C ASN A 360 -19.83 7.06 -6.64
N GLY A 361 -20.97 6.38 -6.48
CA GLY A 361 -22.02 6.82 -5.56
C GLY A 361 -22.84 8.03 -6.01
N ASN A 362 -22.71 8.42 -7.28
CA ASN A 362 -23.50 9.45 -7.91
C ASN A 362 -24.88 8.91 -8.35
N ALA A 363 -25.72 9.82 -8.84
CA ALA A 363 -26.96 9.43 -9.49
C ALA A 363 -26.65 8.52 -10.69
N THR A 364 -27.08 7.25 -10.62
CA THR A 364 -26.99 6.29 -11.72
C THR A 364 -27.71 6.82 -12.97
N PRO A 365 -27.32 6.37 -14.18
CA PRO A 365 -28.15 6.54 -15.35
C PRO A 365 -29.49 5.84 -15.12
N VAL A 366 -30.54 6.66 -15.17
CA VAL A 366 -31.88 6.39 -15.70
C VAL A 366 -32.38 4.93 -15.69
N ASP A 367 -33.47 4.67 -14.95
CA ASP A 367 -34.23 3.42 -15.09
C ASP A 367 -34.55 3.16 -16.58
N GLY A 368 -34.17 1.98 -17.07
CA GLY A 368 -34.29 1.56 -18.47
C GLY A 368 -35.72 1.48 -19.01
N THR A 369 -36.73 1.80 -18.22
CA THR A 369 -38.13 1.85 -18.66
C THR A 369 -38.71 3.26 -18.84
N ASN A 370 -38.31 4.28 -18.07
CA ASN A 370 -39.03 5.58 -18.02
C ASN A 370 -38.18 6.86 -18.00
N GLY A 371 -36.85 6.79 -18.08
CA GLY A 371 -36.09 8.03 -18.19
C GLY A 371 -35.86 8.78 -16.85
N GLN A 372 -36.14 8.15 -15.70
CA GLN A 372 -36.04 8.77 -14.38
C GLN A 372 -34.87 8.26 -13.52
N GLN A 373 -34.32 9.15 -12.70
CA GLN A 373 -33.27 8.85 -11.73
C GLN A 373 -33.84 8.01 -10.58
N ILE A 374 -33.15 6.91 -10.24
CA ILE A 374 -33.48 6.07 -9.07
C ILE A 374 -32.90 6.70 -7.80
N TRP A 375 -31.68 7.20 -7.88
CA TRP A 375 -30.87 7.68 -6.76
C TRP A 375 -30.62 9.18 -6.84
N GLY A 376 -30.67 9.87 -5.69
CA GLY A 376 -30.18 11.24 -5.56
C GLY A 376 -28.70 11.28 -5.18
N ASN A 377 -28.03 12.42 -5.31
CA ASN A 377 -26.63 12.56 -4.90
C ASN A 377 -26.49 12.54 -3.37
N ILE A 378 -25.56 11.74 -2.86
CA ILE A 378 -25.26 11.67 -1.43
C ILE A 378 -24.61 13.00 -0.98
N ALA A 379 -25.04 13.53 0.18
CA ALA A 379 -24.46 14.72 0.78
C ALA A 379 -23.26 14.41 1.69
N ASP A 380 -22.63 15.43 2.26
CA ASP A 380 -21.47 15.23 3.15
C ASP A 380 -21.90 14.65 4.51
N TRP A 381 -21.02 13.84 5.11
CA TRP A 381 -21.18 13.23 6.45
C TRP A 381 -22.36 12.25 6.57
N THR A 382 -22.90 11.77 5.45
CA THR A 382 -24.08 10.90 5.46
C THR A 382 -23.75 9.42 5.54
N VAL A 383 -24.70 8.65 6.05
CA VAL A 383 -24.68 7.18 6.03
C VAL A 383 -25.89 6.68 5.25
N ASP A 384 -25.65 5.99 4.12
CA ASP A 384 -26.70 5.47 3.25
C ASP A 384 -26.65 3.93 3.12
N PHE A 385 -27.65 3.28 3.69
CA PHE A 385 -27.95 1.86 3.54
C PHE A 385 -29.27 1.63 2.80
N VAL A 386 -29.73 2.60 2.03
CA VAL A 386 -30.95 2.44 1.23
C VAL A 386 -30.68 1.56 0.02
N VAL A 387 -31.59 0.61 -0.24
CA VAL A 387 -31.61 -0.22 -1.45
C VAL A 387 -32.86 0.07 -2.29
N SER A 388 -32.71 0.05 -3.60
CA SER A 388 -33.80 0.26 -4.55
C SER A 388 -33.48 -0.34 -5.90
N GLU A 389 -34.50 -0.93 -6.53
CA GLU A 389 -34.48 -1.39 -7.93
C GLU A 389 -35.45 -0.58 -8.81
N LYS A 390 -36.14 0.42 -8.25
CA LYS A 390 -37.20 1.20 -8.92
C LYS A 390 -37.00 2.69 -8.72
N SER A 391 -37.45 3.50 -9.69
CA SER A 391 -37.48 4.95 -9.52
C SER A 391 -38.44 5.34 -8.37
N PRO A 392 -38.26 6.53 -7.75
CA PRO A 392 -39.21 7.05 -6.77
C PRO A 392 -40.66 7.03 -7.27
N GLU A 393 -40.90 7.37 -8.54
CA GLU A 393 -42.24 7.35 -9.13
C GLU A 393 -42.78 5.94 -9.24
N GLN A 394 -41.99 4.99 -9.75
CA GLN A 394 -42.40 3.59 -9.84
C GLN A 394 -42.67 2.97 -8.48
N ALA A 395 -41.83 3.27 -7.49
CA ALA A 395 -42.04 2.87 -6.10
C ALA A 395 -43.37 3.45 -5.59
N ALA A 396 -43.59 4.75 -5.77
CA ALA A 396 -44.84 5.42 -5.35
C ALA A 396 -46.09 4.82 -6.02
N ILE A 397 -46.03 4.47 -7.30
CA ILE A 397 -47.13 3.81 -8.03
C ILE A 397 -47.36 2.39 -7.50
N THR A 398 -46.30 1.58 -7.44
CA THR A 398 -46.44 0.15 -7.13
C THR A 398 -46.68 -0.14 -5.65
N MET A 399 -46.30 0.78 -4.76
CA MET A 399 -46.37 0.63 -3.30
C MET A 399 -47.52 1.45 -2.71
N GLY A 400 -48.71 1.28 -3.30
CA GLY A 400 -49.97 1.82 -2.77
C GLY A 400 -50.54 3.03 -3.52
N SER A 401 -49.83 3.63 -4.49
CA SER A 401 -50.33 4.75 -5.31
C SER A 401 -50.96 5.86 -4.44
N PHE A 402 -50.27 6.23 -3.36
CA PHE A 402 -50.81 7.14 -2.36
C PHE A 402 -50.82 8.59 -2.86
N ARG A 403 -52.00 9.17 -3.01
CA ARG A 403 -52.19 10.52 -3.57
C ARG A 403 -52.65 11.55 -2.53
N ASP A 404 -52.41 12.81 -2.83
CA ASP A 404 -52.70 13.95 -1.94
C ASP A 404 -54.22 14.20 -1.80
N ASN A 405 -54.97 14.01 -2.88
CA ASN A 405 -56.43 14.09 -2.93
C ASN A 405 -57.17 12.93 -2.22
N GLN A 406 -56.45 11.90 -1.76
CA GLN A 406 -57.01 10.86 -0.91
C GLN A 406 -57.10 11.31 0.55
N HIS A 407 -56.59 12.50 0.88
CA HIS A 407 -56.82 13.13 2.16
C HIS A 407 -58.15 13.89 2.15
N PRO A 408 -59.06 13.65 3.11
CA PRO A 408 -60.40 14.26 3.12
C PRO A 408 -60.43 15.79 3.14
N LEU A 409 -59.36 16.45 3.62
CA LEU A 409 -59.28 17.91 3.74
C LEU A 409 -58.40 18.57 2.66
N TYR A 410 -57.62 17.82 1.89
CA TYR A 410 -56.82 18.40 0.81
C TYR A 410 -57.55 18.27 -0.53
N GLN A 411 -57.87 19.40 -1.16
CA GLN A 411 -58.12 19.42 -2.61
C GLN A 411 -56.78 19.32 -3.33
N GLY A 412 -56.24 18.10 -3.33
CA GLY A 412 -54.93 17.78 -3.89
C GLY A 412 -54.90 17.88 -5.42
N SER A 413 -53.69 17.94 -5.93
CA SER A 413 -53.36 17.96 -7.36
C SER A 413 -53.35 16.57 -8.01
N ASP A 414 -53.84 15.54 -7.30
CA ASP A 414 -53.71 14.12 -7.65
C ASP A 414 -52.25 13.65 -7.65
N ALA A 415 -51.35 14.37 -6.96
CA ALA A 415 -49.93 14.06 -6.94
C ALA A 415 -49.62 12.83 -6.07
N LEU A 416 -48.70 11.99 -6.55
CA LEU A 416 -48.14 10.89 -5.77
C LEU A 416 -47.33 11.44 -4.61
N THR A 417 -47.85 11.22 -3.41
CA THR A 417 -47.28 11.81 -2.20
C THR A 417 -45.91 11.21 -1.85
N GLN A 418 -45.63 9.96 -2.25
CA GLN A 418 -44.34 9.28 -2.00
C GLN A 418 -43.34 9.51 -3.14
N ASN A 419 -43.71 10.30 -4.17
CA ASN A 419 -42.78 10.62 -5.24
C ASN A 419 -41.72 11.62 -4.77
N SER A 420 -40.49 11.50 -5.27
CA SER A 420 -39.37 12.39 -4.95
C SER A 420 -38.35 12.43 -6.09
N THR A 421 -37.38 13.35 -6.02
CA THR A 421 -36.31 13.49 -7.03
C THR A 421 -35.26 12.38 -6.99
N GLY A 422 -35.23 11.56 -5.92
CA GLY A 422 -34.28 10.46 -5.76
C GLY A 422 -34.31 9.83 -4.37
N LEU A 423 -33.82 8.60 -4.26
CA LEU A 423 -33.74 7.86 -2.99
C LEU A 423 -32.36 7.99 -2.33
N GLY A 424 -32.29 7.66 -1.04
CA GLY A 424 -31.07 7.59 -0.24
C GLY A 424 -30.92 8.67 0.84
N ALA A 425 -29.73 8.76 1.43
CA ALA A 425 -29.33 9.80 2.38
C ALA A 425 -28.66 10.97 1.64
N LEU A 426 -29.38 12.09 1.55
CA LEU A 426 -29.13 13.21 0.64
C LEU A 426 -28.98 14.56 1.35
N GLY A 427 -29.36 14.66 2.62
CA GLY A 427 -29.14 15.86 3.44
C GLY A 427 -27.81 15.80 4.20
N TRP A 428 -27.23 16.93 4.57
CA TRP A 428 -25.97 16.95 5.35
C TRP A 428 -26.10 16.15 6.65
N ALA A 429 -25.15 15.26 6.93
CA ALA A 429 -25.16 14.35 8.09
C ALA A 429 -26.45 13.50 8.25
N SER A 430 -27.16 13.24 7.15
CA SER A 430 -28.35 12.40 7.15
C SER A 430 -28.03 10.90 7.21
N PHE A 431 -28.99 10.11 7.69
CA PHE A 431 -28.93 8.66 7.79
C PHE A 431 -30.14 8.03 7.10
N GLY A 432 -29.90 7.07 6.21
CA GLY A 432 -30.94 6.28 5.57
C GLY A 432 -30.63 4.79 5.60
N ALA A 433 -31.64 3.95 5.82
CA ALA A 433 -31.49 2.49 5.74
C ALA A 433 -32.74 1.80 5.20
N ASN A 434 -32.61 0.51 4.84
CA ASN A 434 -33.67 -0.35 4.29
C ASN A 434 -34.06 0.03 2.86
N ALA A 435 -35.33 -0.03 2.45
CA ALA A 435 -35.69 0.02 1.03
C ALA A 435 -36.55 1.25 0.66
N TYR A 436 -36.25 1.84 -0.49
CA TYR A 436 -37.04 2.94 -1.10
C TYR A 436 -37.21 4.17 -0.20
N ASN A 437 -36.24 4.47 0.66
CA ASN A 437 -36.33 5.59 1.58
C ASN A 437 -35.56 6.82 1.09
N ARG A 438 -35.98 8.01 1.52
CA ARG A 438 -35.31 9.29 1.27
C ARG A 438 -35.10 10.05 2.59
N ALA A 439 -33.88 10.53 2.82
CA ALA A 439 -33.53 11.44 3.90
C ALA A 439 -32.82 12.66 3.30
N SER A 440 -33.53 13.78 3.16
CA SER A 440 -33.04 14.99 2.46
C SER A 440 -32.80 16.19 3.37
N GLY A 441 -33.29 16.17 4.61
CA GLY A 441 -33.04 17.22 5.60
C GLY A 441 -31.68 17.06 6.29
N VAL A 442 -31.15 18.13 6.85
CA VAL A 442 -29.91 18.13 7.65
C VAL A 442 -30.11 17.24 8.88
N GLY A 443 -29.21 16.29 9.12
CA GLY A 443 -29.32 15.36 10.26
C GLY A 443 -30.59 14.49 10.25
N SER A 444 -31.27 14.38 9.10
CA SER A 444 -32.50 13.60 9.01
C SER A 444 -32.23 12.10 9.05
N ALA A 445 -33.17 11.32 9.60
CA ALA A 445 -33.04 9.87 9.75
C ALA A 445 -34.27 9.13 9.22
N VAL A 446 -34.07 8.14 8.36
CA VAL A 446 -35.17 7.39 7.75
C VAL A 446 -34.95 5.88 7.80
N PHE A 447 -35.99 5.15 8.23
CA PHE A 447 -35.98 3.70 8.35
C PHE A 447 -37.30 3.07 7.90
N GLY A 448 -37.19 1.91 7.27
CA GLY A 448 -38.35 1.08 6.93
C GLY A 448 -38.52 0.97 5.41
N PHE A 449 -39.72 1.21 4.90
CA PHE A 449 -40.02 0.97 3.49
C PHE A 449 -40.81 2.13 2.86
N ASN A 450 -40.29 2.73 1.80
CA ASN A 450 -40.97 3.77 1.01
C ASN A 450 -41.30 5.05 1.80
N ASN A 451 -40.35 5.60 2.57
CA ASN A 451 -40.57 6.78 3.42
C ASN A 451 -39.77 8.02 2.97
N ILE A 452 -40.20 9.21 3.42
CA ILE A 452 -39.53 10.49 3.15
C ILE A 452 -39.30 11.27 4.45
N ALA A 453 -38.04 11.55 4.81
CA ALA A 453 -37.63 12.48 5.85
C ALA A 453 -36.98 13.73 5.23
N GLY A 454 -37.57 14.90 5.43
CA GLY A 454 -37.18 16.16 4.75
C GLY A 454 -37.99 16.41 3.47
N ARG A 455 -37.52 17.34 2.65
CA ARG A 455 -38.19 17.74 1.39
C ARG A 455 -38.16 16.65 0.31
N SER A 456 -39.23 16.50 -0.44
CA SER A 456 -39.33 15.53 -1.55
C SER A 456 -38.66 16.01 -2.85
N ASP A 457 -38.46 17.33 -2.98
CA ASP A 457 -38.06 18.02 -4.21
C ASP A 457 -36.67 18.66 -4.16
N ALA A 458 -36.06 18.72 -2.97
CA ALA A 458 -34.77 19.36 -2.74
C ALA A 458 -34.00 18.63 -1.64
N GLU A 459 -32.69 18.86 -1.63
CA GLU A 459 -31.73 18.37 -0.64
C GLU A 459 -31.16 19.53 0.17
N SER A 460 -31.08 19.36 1.49
CA SER A 460 -30.48 20.35 2.39
C SER A 460 -29.04 19.97 2.69
N THR A 461 -28.11 20.55 1.91
CA THR A 461 -26.68 20.25 1.98
C THR A 461 -25.88 21.19 2.89
N GLY A 462 -26.47 22.34 3.26
CA GLY A 462 -25.88 23.28 4.22
C GLY A 462 -26.52 23.14 5.59
N ILE A 463 -25.76 23.41 6.66
CA ILE A 463 -26.26 23.44 8.03
C ILE A 463 -27.11 24.71 8.22
N THR A 464 -28.37 24.66 7.77
CA THR A 464 -29.35 25.74 7.93
C THR A 464 -30.45 25.28 8.90
N GLY A 465 -31.02 26.23 9.65
CA GLY A 465 -32.04 25.93 10.66
C GLY A 465 -33.42 25.63 10.10
N ASP A 466 -33.60 25.66 8.77
CA ASP A 466 -34.91 25.68 8.13
C ASP A 466 -35.39 24.28 7.69
N ASP A 467 -34.49 23.32 7.52
CA ASP A 467 -34.78 21.94 7.09
C ASP A 467 -33.84 20.94 7.79
N ILE A 468 -34.05 20.75 9.10
CA ILE A 468 -33.18 19.94 9.98
C ILE A 468 -33.98 18.97 10.85
N GLY A 469 -33.41 17.80 11.14
CA GLY A 469 -33.81 16.94 12.25
C GLY A 469 -35.10 16.14 12.06
N GLN A 470 -35.49 15.83 10.82
CA GLN A 470 -36.64 14.96 10.55
C GLN A 470 -36.33 13.50 10.84
N ALA A 471 -37.30 12.76 11.37
CA ALA A 471 -37.15 11.33 11.61
C ALA A 471 -38.39 10.55 11.18
N VAL A 472 -38.18 9.45 10.44
CA VAL A 472 -39.26 8.57 9.98
C VAL A 472 -38.97 7.10 10.22
N PHE A 473 -39.95 6.39 10.77
CA PHE A 473 -39.92 4.94 10.99
C PHE A 473 -41.22 4.28 10.53
N GLY A 474 -41.21 3.50 9.45
CA GLY A 474 -42.40 2.70 9.09
C GLY A 474 -42.57 2.41 7.60
N TYR A 475 -43.82 2.44 7.14
CA TYR A 475 -44.19 2.19 5.73
C TYR A 475 -44.97 3.35 5.15
N ALA A 476 -44.49 3.90 4.03
CA ALA A 476 -45.18 4.96 3.31
C ALA A 476 -45.50 6.21 4.14
N SER A 477 -44.69 6.49 5.17
CA SER A 477 -44.83 7.64 6.04
C SER A 477 -43.87 8.77 5.62
N ARG A 478 -44.15 9.99 6.07
CA ARG A 478 -43.32 11.15 5.73
C ARG A 478 -43.30 12.23 6.80
N ALA A 479 -42.11 12.75 7.06
CA ALA A 479 -41.85 13.87 7.95
C ALA A 479 -41.17 14.97 7.12
N THR A 480 -41.95 15.93 6.64
CA THR A 480 -41.47 16.99 5.73
C THR A 480 -41.36 18.35 6.42
N GLY A 481 -41.94 18.51 7.61
CA GLY A 481 -41.78 19.71 8.41
C GLY A 481 -40.39 19.76 9.07
N ASN A 482 -39.89 20.95 9.37
CA ASN A 482 -38.64 21.12 10.11
C ASN A 482 -38.75 20.48 11.51
N VAL A 483 -37.79 19.65 11.92
CA VAL A 483 -37.79 18.91 13.20
C VAL A 483 -39.06 18.07 13.42
N SER A 484 -39.62 17.50 12.35
CA SER A 484 -40.84 16.69 12.42
C SER A 484 -40.56 15.19 12.60
N PHE A 485 -41.51 14.47 13.18
CA PHE A 485 -41.41 13.03 13.43
C PHE A 485 -42.63 12.30 12.87
N ALA A 486 -42.41 11.25 12.07
CA ALA A 486 -43.49 10.38 11.60
C ALA A 486 -43.20 8.90 11.84
N ALA A 487 -44.18 8.14 12.31
CA ALA A 487 -44.05 6.70 12.47
C ALA A 487 -45.32 5.91 12.14
N GLY A 488 -45.12 4.66 11.71
CA GLY A 488 -46.18 3.72 11.37
C GLY A 488 -46.51 3.69 9.87
N GLN A 489 -47.79 3.56 9.54
CA GLN A 489 -48.25 3.36 8.17
C GLN A 489 -48.93 4.62 7.64
N ARG A 490 -48.39 5.20 6.57
CA ARG A 490 -48.97 6.39 5.89
C ARG A 490 -49.26 7.56 6.83
N SER A 491 -48.37 7.80 7.79
CA SER A 491 -48.41 8.96 8.68
C SER A 491 -47.68 10.14 8.04
N THR A 492 -48.25 11.35 8.10
CA THR A 492 -47.66 12.58 7.53
C THR A 492 -47.48 13.63 8.62
N ALA A 493 -46.24 14.05 8.86
CA ALA A 493 -45.89 15.17 9.73
C ALA A 493 -45.30 16.29 8.86
N SER A 494 -46.13 17.25 8.44
CA SER A 494 -45.73 18.33 7.52
C SER A 494 -45.58 19.69 8.20
N GLY A 495 -46.13 19.87 9.40
CA GLY A 495 -45.91 21.07 10.20
C GLY A 495 -44.52 21.08 10.85
N SER A 496 -43.98 22.27 11.11
CA SER A 496 -42.73 22.41 11.87
C SER A 496 -42.89 21.86 13.28
N LYS A 497 -41.97 21.02 13.77
CA LYS A 497 -42.02 20.37 15.10
C LYS A 497 -43.25 19.50 15.32
N SER A 498 -43.86 18.99 14.25
CA SER A 498 -45.05 18.14 14.32
C SER A 498 -44.71 16.66 14.53
N VAL A 499 -45.62 15.91 15.13
CA VAL A 499 -45.50 14.47 15.43
C VAL A 499 -46.71 13.73 14.88
N SER A 500 -46.49 12.73 14.03
CA SER A 500 -47.56 11.89 13.47
C SER A 500 -47.25 10.41 13.65
N MET A 501 -48.01 9.69 14.49
CA MET A 501 -47.73 8.28 14.82
C MET A 501 -48.95 7.37 14.74
N GLY A 502 -48.84 6.26 14.01
CA GLY A 502 -49.86 5.22 13.91
C GLY A 502 -50.24 4.92 12.46
N ASN A 503 -51.53 4.92 12.13
CA ASN A 503 -52.03 4.55 10.80
C ASN A 503 -52.86 5.68 10.15
N PHE A 504 -52.43 6.22 9.00
CA PHE A 504 -53.11 7.31 8.28
C PHE A 504 -53.30 8.61 9.09
N ASN A 505 -52.34 9.00 9.95
CA ASN A 505 -52.43 10.27 10.68
C ASN A 505 -51.81 11.43 9.88
N TYR A 506 -52.31 12.64 10.11
CA TYR A 506 -51.86 13.87 9.44
C TYR A 506 -51.68 14.98 10.48
N ALA A 507 -50.43 15.33 10.76
CA ALA A 507 -50.03 16.44 11.62
C ALA A 507 -49.47 17.57 10.74
N THR A 508 -50.35 18.51 10.37
CA THR A 508 -50.09 19.49 9.31
C THR A 508 -49.90 20.90 9.85
N GLY A 509 -50.40 21.18 11.06
CA GLY A 509 -50.10 22.42 11.79
C GLY A 509 -48.74 22.38 12.46
N ASP A 510 -48.15 23.55 12.72
CA ASP A 510 -46.90 23.66 13.46
C ASP A 510 -47.07 23.23 14.92
N SER A 511 -46.09 22.51 15.46
CA SER A 511 -46.03 22.02 16.86
C SER A 511 -47.23 21.15 17.25
N THR A 512 -47.71 20.33 16.32
CA THR A 512 -48.90 19.48 16.47
C THR A 512 -48.58 18.03 16.78
N ILE A 513 -49.55 17.30 17.34
CA ILE A 513 -49.45 15.87 17.60
C ILE A 513 -50.69 15.17 17.04
N ALA A 514 -50.51 14.22 16.12
CA ALA A 514 -51.55 13.31 15.64
C ALA A 514 -51.17 11.85 15.95
N LEU A 515 -51.95 11.16 16.80
CA LEU A 515 -51.61 9.82 17.29
C LEU A 515 -52.79 8.86 17.25
N GLY A 516 -52.62 7.70 16.61
CA GLY A 516 -53.63 6.64 16.55
C GLY A 516 -53.97 6.24 15.12
N LYS A 517 -55.24 6.32 14.72
CA LYS A 517 -55.68 6.01 13.35
C LYS A 517 -56.50 7.15 12.74
N GLU A 518 -56.15 7.59 11.54
CA GLU A 518 -56.93 8.58 10.77
C GLU A 518 -57.14 9.94 11.47
N ASN A 519 -56.24 10.36 12.37
CA ASN A 519 -56.36 11.66 13.05
C ASN A 519 -55.78 12.81 12.23
N TRP A 520 -56.37 14.00 12.39
CA TRP A 520 -55.99 15.24 11.72
C TRP A 520 -55.70 16.34 12.75
N ALA A 521 -54.44 16.73 12.86
CA ALA A 521 -54.01 17.86 13.68
C ALA A 521 -53.54 19.00 12.76
N GLU A 522 -54.47 19.90 12.43
CA GLU A 522 -54.32 20.91 11.37
C GLU A 522 -54.02 22.30 11.92
N GLY A 523 -54.66 22.68 13.04
CA GLY A 523 -54.37 23.96 13.68
C GLY A 523 -52.96 23.97 14.29
N ALA A 524 -52.30 25.12 14.31
CA ALA A 524 -51.03 25.27 15.03
C ALA A 524 -51.20 24.91 16.52
N SER A 525 -50.23 24.21 17.12
CA SER A 525 -50.21 23.78 18.52
C SER A 525 -51.39 22.90 18.93
N THR A 526 -51.87 22.05 18.03
CA THR A 526 -53.01 21.12 18.27
C THR A 526 -52.60 19.70 18.64
N VAL A 527 -53.53 18.99 19.29
CA VAL A 527 -53.38 17.58 19.68
C VAL A 527 -54.60 16.79 19.24
N ALA A 528 -54.43 15.77 18.39
CA ALA A 528 -55.47 14.84 17.96
C ALA A 528 -55.06 13.39 18.27
N ILE A 529 -55.75 12.72 19.20
CA ILE A 529 -55.38 11.37 19.65
C ILE A 529 -56.58 10.42 19.66
N GLY A 530 -56.47 9.30 18.94
CA GLY A 530 -57.45 8.22 18.93
C GLY A 530 -57.81 7.76 17.52
N PHE A 531 -59.09 7.74 17.14
CA PHE A 531 -59.56 7.34 15.81
C PHE A 531 -60.39 8.46 15.15
N LYS A 532 -59.96 8.95 13.97
CA LYS A 532 -60.70 9.98 13.20
C LYS A 532 -60.96 11.30 13.94
N ASN A 533 -60.10 11.70 14.87
CA ASN A 533 -60.26 13.02 15.50
C ASN A 533 -59.71 14.13 14.59
N HIS A 534 -60.33 15.30 14.60
CA HIS A 534 -59.93 16.46 13.82
C HIS A 534 -59.78 17.70 14.72
N ALA A 535 -58.55 18.14 14.94
CA ALA A 535 -58.22 19.37 15.65
C ALA A 535 -57.83 20.47 14.65
N ALA A 536 -58.78 21.33 14.30
CA ALA A 536 -58.62 22.36 13.26
C ALA A 536 -58.30 23.75 13.83
N GLY A 537 -58.82 24.09 15.02
CA GLY A 537 -58.55 25.38 15.65
C GLY A 537 -57.15 25.46 16.26
N GLY A 538 -56.45 26.60 16.16
CA GLY A 538 -55.14 26.77 16.79
C GLY A 538 -55.20 26.53 18.31
N GLY A 539 -54.29 25.74 18.86
CA GLY A 539 -54.27 25.37 20.29
C GLY A 539 -55.36 24.40 20.72
N SER A 540 -56.12 23.82 19.78
CA SER A 540 -57.22 22.89 20.10
C SER A 540 -56.75 21.46 20.37
N THR A 541 -57.56 20.70 21.11
CA THR A 541 -57.31 19.30 21.48
C THR A 541 -58.55 18.45 21.20
N ALA A 542 -58.39 17.31 20.53
CA ALA A 542 -59.43 16.33 20.20
C ALA A 542 -58.98 14.91 20.59
N LEU A 543 -59.67 14.28 21.55
CA LEU A 543 -59.27 12.98 22.13
C LEU A 543 -60.41 11.94 22.09
N GLY A 544 -60.18 10.77 21.51
CA GLY A 544 -61.14 9.66 21.50
C GLY A 544 -61.50 9.21 20.09
N GLN A 545 -62.77 9.22 19.70
CA GLN A 545 -63.22 8.81 18.37
C GLN A 545 -64.11 9.86 17.70
N GLU A 546 -63.80 10.19 16.44
CA GLU A 546 -64.62 11.06 15.57
C GLU A 546 -64.86 12.49 16.10
N ASN A 547 -64.08 12.94 17.10
CA ASN A 547 -64.24 14.27 17.67
C ASN A 547 -63.71 15.36 16.74
N VAL A 548 -64.44 16.48 16.64
CA VAL A 548 -64.01 17.63 15.83
C VAL A 548 -63.92 18.91 16.67
N SER A 549 -62.76 19.57 16.64
CA SER A 549 -62.45 20.79 17.38
C SER A 549 -62.08 21.95 16.44
N TRP A 550 -63.10 22.72 16.04
CA TRP A 550 -62.94 23.88 15.13
C TRP A 550 -62.49 25.18 15.83
N GLY A 551 -62.79 25.32 17.12
CA GLY A 551 -62.51 26.53 17.88
C GLY A 551 -61.04 26.63 18.29
N THR A 552 -60.46 27.84 18.22
CA THR A 552 -59.16 28.14 18.83
C THR A 552 -59.19 27.80 20.32
N THR A 553 -58.17 27.12 20.83
CA THR A 553 -58.04 26.66 22.23
C THR A 553 -59.16 25.75 22.74
N ASN A 554 -59.92 25.13 21.85
CA ASN A 554 -61.05 24.26 22.23
C ASN A 554 -60.59 22.85 22.61
N PHE A 555 -61.23 22.24 23.61
CA PHE A 555 -60.95 20.87 24.06
C PHE A 555 -62.19 19.98 23.86
N THR A 556 -62.04 18.88 23.14
CA THR A 556 -63.12 17.91 22.88
C THR A 556 -62.62 16.50 23.17
N ALA A 557 -63.41 15.71 23.90
CA ALA A 557 -63.04 14.34 24.22
C ALA A 557 -64.26 13.42 24.29
N GLY A 558 -64.12 12.17 23.84
CA GLY A 558 -65.17 11.15 23.87
C GLY A 558 -65.38 10.46 22.52
N TYR A 559 -66.62 10.12 22.20
CA TYR A 559 -67.07 9.63 20.91
C TYR A 559 -68.13 10.60 20.39
N GLN A 560 -67.99 11.05 19.13
CA GLN A 560 -68.94 11.97 18.51
C GLN A 560 -69.87 11.28 17.52
#